data_AF-A0A401Q4R3-F1
#
_entry.id   AF-A0A401Q4R3-F1
#
_cell.length_a   1.000
_cell.length_b   1.000
_cell.length_c   1.000
_cell.angle_alpha   90.00
_cell.angle_beta   90.00
_cell.angle_gamma   90.00
#
_symmetry.space_group_name_H-M   'P 1'
#
loop_
_entity.id
_entity.type
_entity.pdbx_description
1 polymer ?
#
loop_
_entity_poly.entity_id
_entity_poly.type
_entity_poly.pdbx_seq_one_letter_code
_entity_poly.pdbx_strand_id
1 'polypeptide(L)'
;METQDRIQIIHQTLRHICKIYSMNLRSVTWARDKVEHFRLLLDRQLSELEECVRKQGSEARLRKNSTIQKYFRKLRKFLKKKGFSDCAWEIIRTETRARLQQLLFITAQISRRN
;
A
#
# COMPACT_ATOMS: atom_id res chain seq x y z
N MET A 1 6.13 -15.50 12.35
CA MET A 1 5.40 -15.11 11.13
C MET A 1 6.10 -15.77 9.96
N GLU A 2 5.35 -16.55 9.19
CA GLU A 2 5.85 -17.26 8.03
C GLU A 2 6.17 -16.27 6.89
N THR A 3 7.07 -16.65 5.96
CA THR A 3 7.43 -15.78 4.83
C THR A 3 6.21 -15.44 3.97
N GLN A 4 5.29 -16.39 3.80
CA GLN A 4 4.06 -16.19 3.04
C GLN A 4 3.12 -15.16 3.68
N ASP A 5 2.99 -15.16 5.00
CA ASP A 5 2.20 -14.15 5.73
C ASP A 5 2.77 -12.75 5.51
N ARG A 6 4.09 -12.61 5.54
CA ARG A 6 4.78 -11.32 5.33
C ARG A 6 4.55 -10.81 3.92
N ILE A 7 4.67 -11.68 2.90
CA ILE A 7 4.39 -11.35 1.50
C ILE A 7 2.94 -10.88 1.33
N GLN A 8 1.99 -11.58 1.96
CA GLN A 8 0.58 -11.21 1.92
C GLN A 8 0.30 -9.85 2.57
N ILE A 9 0.97 -9.53 3.68
CA ILE A 9 0.87 -8.22 4.34
C ILE A 9 1.40 -7.12 3.42
N ILE A 10 2.56 -7.32 2.79
CA ILE A 10 3.16 -6.37 1.84
C ILE A 10 2.20 -6.13 0.67
N HIS A 11 1.75 -7.21 0.03
CA HIS A 11 0.86 -7.15 -1.13
C HIS A 11 -0.44 -6.38 -0.82
N GLN A 12 -1.11 -6.69 0.29
CA GLN A 12 -2.36 -6.05 0.63
C GLN A 12 -2.22 -4.59 1.04
N THR A 13 -1.12 -4.26 1.71
CA THR A 13 -0.80 -2.89 2.10
C THR A 13 -0.55 -2.04 0.86
N LEU A 14 0.33 -2.49 -0.05
CA LEU A 14 0.60 -1.78 -1.31
C LEU A 14 -0.65 -1.62 -2.16
N ARG A 15 -1.43 -2.69 -2.36
CA ARG A 15 -2.68 -2.64 -3.12
C ARG A 15 -3.68 -1.63 -2.54
N HIS A 16 -3.76 -1.51 -1.22
CA HIS A 16 -4.62 -0.51 -0.59
C HIS A 16 -4.10 0.92 -0.70
N ILE A 17 -2.77 1.11 -0.69
CA ILE A 17 -2.14 2.40 -0.94
C ILE A 17 -2.40 2.83 -2.39
N CYS A 18 -2.14 1.97 -3.40
CA CYS A 18 -2.47 2.26 -4.81
C CYS A 18 -3.92 2.75 -4.96
N LYS A 19 -4.87 2.03 -4.33
CA LYS A 19 -6.29 2.39 -4.36
C LYS A 19 -6.62 3.73 -3.69
N ILE A 20 -5.85 4.17 -2.70
CA ILE A 20 -6.03 5.49 -2.10
C ILE A 20 -5.53 6.57 -3.07
N TYR A 21 -4.33 6.40 -3.63
CA TYR A 21 -3.72 7.39 -4.53
C TYR A 21 -4.36 7.40 -5.94
N SER A 22 -5.24 6.46 -6.25
CA SER A 22 -6.11 6.50 -7.43
C SER A 22 -7.42 7.28 -7.20
N MET A 23 -7.65 7.85 -6.01
CA MET A 23 -8.83 8.65 -5.69
C MET A 23 -8.67 10.12 -6.12
N ASN A 24 -9.61 10.98 -5.73
CA ASN A 24 -9.59 12.40 -6.06
C ASN A 24 -8.46 13.15 -5.34
N LEU A 25 -7.40 13.48 -6.09
CA LEU A 25 -6.24 14.24 -5.65
C LEU A 25 -6.32 15.74 -6.00
N ARG A 26 -7.46 16.28 -6.46
CA ARG A 26 -7.55 17.67 -6.98
C ARG A 26 -7.12 18.76 -5.99
N SER A 27 -7.28 18.50 -4.70
CA SER A 27 -6.98 19.40 -3.60
C SER A 27 -5.53 19.31 -3.09
N VAL A 28 -4.75 18.33 -3.53
CA VAL A 28 -3.39 18.18 -3.03
C VAL A 28 -2.52 19.30 -3.59
N THR A 29 -1.69 19.89 -2.74
CA THR A 29 -0.75 20.97 -3.08
C THR A 29 0.60 20.45 -3.54
N TRP A 30 0.69 19.14 -3.81
CA TRP A 30 1.93 18.42 -4.02
C TRP A 30 2.39 18.54 -5.47
N ALA A 31 3.70 18.52 -5.68
CA ALA A 31 4.28 18.54 -7.02
C ALA A 31 3.77 17.34 -7.84
N ARG A 32 3.12 17.61 -8.99
CA ARG A 32 2.40 16.60 -9.78
C ARG A 32 3.32 15.48 -10.27
N ASP A 33 4.51 15.84 -10.72
CA ASP A 33 5.58 14.93 -11.15
C ASP A 33 5.93 13.93 -10.03
N LYS A 34 6.04 14.39 -8.78
CA LYS A 34 6.34 13.54 -7.63
C LYS A 34 5.20 12.58 -7.31
N VAL A 35 3.95 13.04 -7.41
CA VAL A 35 2.77 12.20 -7.18
C VAL A 35 2.64 11.14 -8.26
N GLU A 36 2.83 11.50 -9.52
CA GLU A 36 2.79 10.57 -10.65
C GLU A 36 3.90 9.53 -10.54
N HIS A 37 5.14 9.99 -10.30
CA HIS A 37 6.27 9.09 -10.09
C HIS A 37 6.02 8.11 -8.93
N PHE A 38 5.48 8.60 -7.81
CA PHE A 38 5.12 7.75 -6.68
C PHE A 38 4.07 6.70 -7.04
N ARG A 39 3.04 7.05 -7.81
CA ARG A 39 2.02 6.10 -8.28
C ARG A 39 2.61 5.04 -9.21
N LEU A 40 3.49 5.44 -10.13
CA LEU A 40 4.20 4.51 -11.02
C LEU A 40 5.07 3.52 -10.23
N LEU A 41 5.80 4.00 -9.22
CA LEU A 41 6.60 3.14 -8.35
C LEU A 41 5.72 2.13 -7.58
N LEU A 42 4.59 2.57 -7.03
CA LEU A 42 3.67 1.70 -6.33
C LEU A 42 3.08 0.60 -7.24
N ASP A 43 2.64 0.98 -8.44
CA ASP A 43 2.07 0.04 -9.39
C ASP A 43 3.12 -0.97 -9.85
N ARG A 44 4.36 -0.52 -10.14
CA ARG A 44 5.48 -1.39 -10.47
C ARG A 44 5.79 -2.39 -9.35
N GLN A 45 5.92 -1.91 -8.11
CA GLN A 45 6.19 -2.79 -6.95
C GLN A 45 5.08 -3.82 -6.74
N LEU A 46 3.83 -3.43 -6.94
CA LEU A 46 2.69 -4.34 -6.82
C LEU A 46 2.73 -5.42 -7.91
N SER A 47 2.98 -5.04 -9.17
CA SER A 47 3.08 -6.00 -10.29
C SER A 47 4.23 -6.99 -10.12
N GLU A 48 5.43 -6.51 -9.75
CA GLU A 48 6.58 -7.37 -9.50
C GLU A 48 6.30 -8.38 -8.37
N LEU A 49 5.59 -7.95 -7.31
CA LEU A 49 5.19 -8.81 -6.22
C LEU A 49 4.14 -9.84 -6.63
N GLU A 50 3.13 -9.45 -7.40
CA GLU A 50 2.11 -10.36 -7.95
C GLU A 50 2.74 -11.42 -8.85
N GLU A 51 3.72 -11.05 -9.69
CA GLU A 51 4.48 -12.00 -10.50
C GLU A 51 5.31 -12.97 -9.65
N CYS A 52 5.98 -12.47 -8.61
CA CYS A 52 6.77 -13.31 -7.69
C CYS A 52 5.91 -14.36 -6.99
N VAL A 53 4.75 -13.94 -6.46
CA VAL A 53 3.77 -14.84 -5.82
C VAL A 53 3.27 -15.90 -6.81
N ARG A 54 2.98 -15.51 -8.06
CA ARG A 54 2.56 -16.44 -9.11
C ARG A 54 3.64 -17.47 -9.44
N LYS A 55 4.91 -17.05 -9.53
CA LYS A 55 6.05 -17.92 -9.86
C LYS A 55 6.40 -18.93 -8.76
N GLN A 56 6.17 -18.59 -7.49
CA GLN A 56 6.43 -19.50 -6.37
C GLN A 56 5.45 -20.68 -6.28
N GLY A 57 4.50 -20.83 -7.22
CA GLY A 57 3.52 -21.91 -7.19
C GLY A 57 2.61 -21.84 -5.96
N SER A 58 2.60 -20.70 -5.24
CA SER A 58 1.79 -20.55 -4.05
C SER A 58 0.33 -20.39 -4.48
N GLU A 59 -0.35 -21.52 -4.61
CA GLU A 59 -1.81 -21.61 -4.79
C GLU A 59 -2.58 -21.11 -3.56
N ALA A 60 -1.84 -20.70 -2.52
CA ALA A 60 -2.30 -19.87 -1.43
C ALA A 60 -2.91 -18.58 -2.00
N ARG A 61 -4.21 -18.63 -2.30
CA ARG A 61 -5.06 -17.45 -2.48
C ARG A 61 -4.63 -16.44 -1.45
N LEU A 62 -4.09 -15.30 -1.90
CA LEU A 62 -3.72 -14.18 -1.05
C LEU A 62 -4.87 -13.91 -0.07
N ARG A 63 -4.78 -14.45 1.14
CA ARG A 63 -5.93 -14.52 2.04
C ARG A 63 -6.24 -13.11 2.47
N LYS A 64 -7.49 -12.66 2.41
CA LYS A 64 -7.82 -11.29 2.83
C LYS A 64 -7.48 -11.12 4.31
N ASN A 65 -6.51 -10.28 4.64
CA ASN A 65 -6.26 -9.88 6.02
C ASN A 65 -7.34 -8.86 6.39
N SER A 66 -8.34 -9.32 7.17
CA SER A 66 -9.52 -8.51 7.51
C SER A 66 -9.14 -7.25 8.30
N THR A 67 -8.07 -7.30 9.10
CA THR A 67 -7.55 -6.16 9.88
C THR A 67 -6.99 -5.08 8.97
N ILE A 68 -6.11 -5.45 8.03
CA ILE A 68 -5.55 -4.52 7.02
C ILE A 68 -6.68 -3.91 6.20
N GLN A 69 -7.62 -4.75 5.73
CA GLN A 69 -8.75 -4.29 4.94
C GLN A 69 -9.63 -3.29 5.71
N LYS A 70 -9.94 -3.56 6.98
CA LYS A 70 -10.72 -2.67 7.85
C LYS A 70 -10.00 -1.34 8.06
N TYR A 71 -8.70 -1.37 8.33
CA TYR A 71 -7.89 -0.17 8.53
C TYR A 71 -7.91 0.74 7.30
N PHE A 72 -7.56 0.23 6.11
CA PHE A 72 -7.57 1.04 4.89
C PHE A 72 -8.98 1.47 4.44
N ARG A 73 -10.01 0.69 4.81
CA ARG A 73 -11.40 1.11 4.62
C ARG A 73 -11.73 2.33 5.49
N LYS A 74 -11.25 2.39 6.74
CA LYS A 74 -11.41 3.57 7.61
C LYS A 74 -10.73 4.80 7.01
N LEU A 75 -9.50 4.67 6.51
CA LEU A 75 -8.79 5.78 5.85
C LEU A 75 -9.52 6.32 4.62
N ARG A 76 -10.01 5.44 3.73
CA ARG A 76 -10.81 5.89 2.57
C ARG A 76 -12.12 6.56 2.98
N LYS A 77 -12.78 6.08 4.05
CA LYS A 77 -13.98 6.73 4.59
C LYS A 77 -13.65 8.10 5.19
N PHE A 78 -12.53 8.22 5.89
CA PHE A 78 -12.03 9.48 6.42
C PHE A 78 -11.81 10.51 5.31
N LEU A 79 -11.09 10.16 4.24
CA LEU A 79 -10.88 11.04 3.08
C LEU A 79 -12.20 11.55 2.49
N LYS A 80 -13.16 10.63 2.27
CA LYS A 80 -14.49 10.99 1.76
C LYS A 80 -15.23 11.94 2.71
N LYS A 81 -15.22 11.65 4.02
CA LYS A 81 -15.89 12.48 5.04
C LYS A 81 -15.28 13.88 5.13
N LYS A 82 -13.99 14.01 4.85
CA LYS A 82 -13.27 15.29 4.85
C LYS A 82 -13.29 15.99 3.48
N GLY A 83 -14.13 15.53 2.54
CA GLY A 83 -14.27 16.15 1.22
C GLY A 83 -12.98 16.11 0.40
N PHE A 84 -12.09 15.15 0.67
CA PHE A 84 -10.75 15.11 0.08
C PHE A 84 -9.97 16.40 0.30
N SER A 85 -10.09 17.10 1.44
CA SER A 85 -9.29 18.31 1.66
C SER A 85 -7.78 18.05 1.64
N ASP A 86 -7.00 19.10 1.39
CA ASP A 86 -5.55 19.11 1.47
C ASP A 86 -5.03 18.58 2.84
N CYS A 87 -5.60 19.07 3.94
CA CYS A 87 -5.27 18.62 5.30
C CYS A 87 -5.60 17.12 5.51
N ALA A 88 -6.70 16.63 4.94
CA ALA A 88 -7.01 15.21 5.00
C ALA A 88 -5.98 14.37 4.22
N TRP A 89 -5.49 14.88 3.10
CA TRP A 89 -4.44 14.24 2.32
C TRP A 89 -3.08 14.23 3.04
N GLU A 90 -2.74 15.26 3.81
CA GLU A 90 -1.52 15.26 4.64
C GLU A 90 -1.54 14.16 5.71
N ILE A 91 -2.70 13.93 6.34
CA ILE A 91 -2.89 12.83 7.29
C ILE A 91 -2.69 11.48 6.56
N ILE A 92 -3.28 11.33 5.38
CA ILE A 92 -3.13 10.09 4.58
C ILE A 92 -1.69 9.87 4.14
N ARG A 93 -0.96 10.92 3.75
CA ARG A 93 0.45 10.83 3.41
C ARG A 93 1.27 10.37 4.61
N THR A 94 1.02 10.93 5.78
CA THR A 94 1.70 10.55 7.03
C THR A 94 1.47 9.08 7.37
N GLU A 95 0.21 8.62 7.32
CA GLU A 95 -0.11 7.20 7.49
C GLU A 95 0.56 6.34 6.42
N THR A 96 0.55 6.76 5.15
CA THR A 96 1.18 6.04 4.04
C THR A 96 2.68 5.86 4.30
N ARG A 97 3.39 6.94 4.69
CA ARG A 97 4.82 6.91 5.01
C ARG A 97 5.10 5.91 6.13
N ALA A 98 4.32 5.95 7.21
CA ALA A 98 4.50 5.03 8.34
C ALA A 98 4.32 3.56 7.91
N ARG A 99 3.32 3.24 7.07
CA ARG A 99 3.12 1.87 6.56
C ARG A 99 4.25 1.44 5.64
N LEU A 100 4.71 2.30 4.73
CA LEU A 100 5.85 1.98 3.85
C LEU A 100 7.14 1.72 4.64
N GLN A 101 7.41 2.49 5.69
CA GLN A 101 8.54 2.24 6.59
C GLN A 101 8.43 0.88 7.29
N GLN A 102 7.23 0.49 7.73
CA GLN A 102 6.99 -0.84 8.29
C GLN A 102 7.23 -1.95 7.25
N LEU A 103 6.82 -1.74 5.99
CA LEU A 103 7.08 -2.71 4.92
C LEU A 103 8.58 -2.86 4.62
N LEU A 104 9.37 -1.78 4.67
CA LEU A 104 10.83 -1.86 4.51
C LEU A 104 11.47 -2.74 5.59
N PHE A 105 11.00 -2.65 6.82
CA PHE A 105 11.46 -3.54 7.89
C PHE A 105 11.09 -5.01 7.64
N ILE A 106 9.85 -5.27 7.19
CA ILE A 106 9.38 -6.63 6.88
C ILE A 106 10.15 -7.24 5.70
N THR A 107 10.42 -6.46 4.65
CA THR A 107 11.17 -6.91 3.47
C THR A 107 12.64 -7.18 3.78
N ALA A 108 13.28 -6.37 4.63
CA ALA A 108 14.62 -6.65 5.15
C ALA A 108 14.70 -7.99 5.92
N GLN A 109 13.61 -8.39 6.58
CA GLN A 109 13.51 -9.66 7.29
C GLN A 109 13.27 -10.87 6.36
N ILE A 110 12.77 -10.65 5.14
CA ILE A 110 12.60 -11.70 4.11
C ILE A 110 13.94 -11.92 3.40
N SER A 111 14.61 -10.85 2.99
CA SER A 111 15.88 -10.90 2.25
C SER A 111 17.03 -11.54 3.04
N ARG A 112 17.03 -11.47 4.38
CA ARG A 112 18.04 -12.15 5.24
C ARG A 112 17.85 -13.66 5.37
N ARG A 113 16.73 -14.20 4.90
CA ARG A 113 16.41 -15.65 5.00
C ARG A 113 16.57 -16.39 3.67
N ASN A 114 16.87 -15.68 2.59
CA ASN A 114 17.16 -16.24 1.28
C ASN A 114 18.67 -16.33 1.05
#